data_AF-A0A931CSP3-F1
#
_entry.id   AF-A0A931CSP3-F1
#
_cell.length_a   1.000
_cell.length_b   1.000
_cell.length_c   1.000
_cell.angle_alpha   90.00
_cell.angle_beta   90.00
_cell.angle_gamma   90.00
#
_symmetry.space_group_name_H-M   'P 1'
#
loop_
_entity.id
_entity.type
_entity.pdbx_description
1 polymer ?
#
loop_
_entity_poly.entity_id
_entity_poly.type
_entity_poly.pdbx_seq_one_letter_code
_entity_poly.pdbx_strand_id
1 'polypeptide(L)'
;YAVSKADGEIPGSHPQRKELDEKKAQYEQDFQTTILSVFDKLLFPGNSRGEDLLRPKALDRTYPSHEPYNGERQIVKTLTSDPMKLYTQVIDNFDALRARAESLLFGSQDEVRKTDLLDRMKQKTQMPWLPSRGFDELTVKAYQRGVWEDMGNGYITKKPKPKKTEVIVSEASMPDDGGTVRLKIDVANAGNSPRIHYAEDSDVSENSPVLNDNSLATRALRVQFLAVDPTGNNLTGPPITWKNCLTLRNRFDEFSRTVELFVAPRGAIKYTLDGSEPRNGLDYTGPIQLGDEETTVHVFAECEGIEAKRNFTFAESGSREIPMVKEAPAVLYSASPKRLDSASKTYQGLKMAGEKHIEFEQVVLMVGSAPKAIHLSLGEIRISAGFIEKELSHLQTLVGSDVPVVMTFKKVYTPTGHDLEQFARQLGIEIGHGEVEQ
;
A
#
# COMPACT_ATOMS: atom_id res chain seq x y z
N TYR A 1 -53.02 34.72 11.18
CA TYR A 1 -53.04 35.35 12.53
C TYR A 1 -54.32 35.05 13.29
N ALA A 2 -55.50 35.54 12.85
CA ALA A 2 -56.77 35.30 13.55
C ALA A 2 -57.11 33.81 13.73
N VAL A 3 -56.96 33.01 12.66
CA VAL A 3 -57.18 31.55 12.72
C VAL A 3 -56.17 30.85 13.63
N SER A 4 -54.89 31.28 13.64
CA SER A 4 -53.85 30.75 14.52
C SER A 4 -54.14 31.04 16.00
N LYS A 5 -54.74 32.19 16.32
CA LYS A 5 -55.16 32.53 17.68
C LYS A 5 -56.37 31.69 18.12
N ALA A 6 -57.34 31.51 17.23
CA ALA A 6 -58.51 30.67 17.48
C ALA A 6 -58.18 29.17 17.59
N ASP A 7 -57.08 28.71 16.98
CA ASP A 7 -56.61 27.32 17.04
C ASP A 7 -56.34 26.83 18.48
N GLY A 8 -55.86 27.73 19.36
CA GLY A 8 -55.63 27.42 20.77
C GLY A 8 -56.90 27.50 21.64
N GLU A 9 -57.95 28.16 21.17
CA GLU A 9 -59.20 28.38 21.90
C GLU A 9 -60.29 27.35 21.51
N ILE A 10 -60.18 26.73 20.32
CA ILE A 10 -61.17 25.81 19.75
C ILE A 10 -60.63 24.36 19.76
N PRO A 11 -61.01 23.53 20.76
CA PRO A 11 -60.55 22.14 20.85
C PRO A 11 -61.13 21.25 19.76
N GLY A 12 -60.52 20.07 19.55
CA GLY A 12 -60.87 19.14 18.47
C GLY A 12 -62.32 18.63 18.47
N SER A 13 -63.00 18.66 19.61
CA SER A 13 -64.41 18.27 19.76
C SER A 13 -65.41 19.39 19.45
N HIS A 14 -64.94 20.60 19.18
CA HIS A 14 -65.79 21.76 18.99
C HIS A 14 -66.52 21.73 17.63
N PRO A 15 -67.82 22.05 17.55
CA PRO A 15 -68.60 22.00 16.30
C PRO A 15 -68.01 22.84 15.16
N GLN A 16 -67.34 23.96 15.49
CA GLN A 16 -66.71 24.87 14.52
C GLN A 16 -65.26 24.49 14.16
N ARG A 17 -64.73 23.39 14.72
CA ARG A 17 -63.35 22.97 14.46
C ARG A 17 -63.11 22.69 12.98
N LYS A 18 -64.07 22.03 12.32
CA LYS A 18 -63.99 21.73 10.89
C LYS A 18 -63.92 22.99 10.03
N GLU A 19 -64.75 24.00 10.32
CA GLU A 19 -64.74 25.29 9.62
C GLU A 19 -63.43 26.06 9.87
N LEU A 20 -62.88 25.97 11.09
CA LEU A 20 -61.59 26.57 11.43
C LEU A 20 -60.45 25.92 10.62
N ASP A 21 -60.41 24.59 10.54
CA ASP A 21 -59.39 23.85 9.78
C ASP A 21 -59.50 24.13 8.28
N GLU A 22 -60.72 24.22 7.72
CA GLU A 22 -60.97 24.62 6.34
C GLU A 22 -60.48 26.06 6.05
N LYS A 23 -60.81 27.02 6.91
CA LYS A 23 -60.30 28.41 6.78
C LYS A 23 -58.78 28.49 6.95
N LYS A 24 -58.19 27.66 7.83
CA LYS A 24 -56.74 27.58 8.01
C LYS A 24 -56.06 27.13 6.72
N ALA A 25 -56.56 26.04 6.12
CA ALA A 25 -56.05 25.53 4.85
C ALA A 25 -56.20 26.55 3.71
N GLN A 26 -57.37 27.21 3.61
CA GLN A 26 -57.61 28.23 2.59
C GLN A 26 -56.63 29.41 2.73
N TYR A 27 -56.48 29.97 3.94
CA TYR A 27 -55.56 31.09 4.15
C TYR A 27 -54.11 30.72 3.91
N GLU A 28 -53.71 29.49 4.22
CA GLU A 28 -52.37 28.98 3.91
C GLU A 28 -52.15 28.89 2.39
N GLN A 29 -53.14 28.38 1.65
CA GLN A 29 -53.10 28.31 0.19
C GLN A 29 -53.06 29.70 -0.46
N ASP A 30 -53.89 30.64 0.01
CA ASP A 30 -53.93 32.02 -0.50
C ASP A 30 -52.61 32.75 -0.24
N PHE A 31 -52.04 32.55 0.95
CA PHE A 31 -50.75 33.12 1.33
C PHE A 31 -49.61 32.57 0.45
N GLN A 32 -49.53 31.25 0.26
CA GLN A 32 -48.54 30.62 -0.61
C GLN A 32 -48.67 31.10 -2.06
N THR A 33 -49.90 31.17 -2.58
CA THR A 33 -50.18 31.67 -3.94
C THR A 33 -49.75 33.12 -4.09
N THR A 34 -50.05 33.97 -3.11
CA THR A 34 -49.66 35.38 -3.11
C THR A 34 -48.14 35.54 -3.10
N ILE A 35 -47.43 34.84 -2.22
CA ILE A 35 -45.95 34.87 -2.16
C ILE A 35 -45.34 34.45 -3.50
N LEU A 36 -45.80 33.33 -4.08
CA LEU A 36 -45.30 32.82 -5.36
C LEU A 36 -45.60 33.73 -6.55
N SER A 37 -46.68 34.52 -6.46
CA SER A 37 -47.04 35.52 -7.47
C SER A 37 -46.17 36.77 -7.37
N VAL A 38 -45.82 37.20 -6.15
CA VAL A 38 -45.04 38.41 -5.89
C VAL A 38 -43.54 38.17 -6.09
N PHE A 39 -43.02 37.03 -5.64
CA PHE A 39 -41.60 36.66 -5.73
C PHE A 39 -41.37 35.67 -6.88
N ASP A 40 -41.53 36.16 -8.11
CA ASP A 40 -41.51 35.34 -9.33
C ASP A 40 -40.12 35.17 -9.97
N LYS A 41 -39.11 35.89 -9.49
CA LYS A 41 -37.77 35.95 -10.08
C LYS A 41 -36.67 35.85 -9.05
N LEU A 42 -35.60 35.16 -9.43
CA LEU A 42 -34.32 35.15 -8.74
C LEU A 42 -33.35 36.09 -9.46
N LEU A 43 -32.62 36.87 -8.67
CA LEU A 43 -31.52 37.70 -9.15
C LEU A 43 -30.21 37.08 -8.66
N PHE A 44 -29.27 36.87 -9.56
CA PHE A 44 -27.93 36.37 -9.20
C PHE A 44 -26.84 37.08 -9.99
N PRO A 45 -25.62 37.21 -9.42
CA PRO A 45 -24.51 37.86 -10.10
C PRO A 45 -24.11 37.07 -11.34
N GLY A 46 -23.89 37.80 -12.43
CA GLY A 46 -23.31 37.31 -13.67
C GLY A 46 -22.60 38.44 -14.39
N ASN A 47 -22.13 38.16 -15.60
CA ASN A 47 -21.43 39.14 -16.43
C ASN A 47 -22.02 39.15 -17.83
N SER A 48 -22.23 40.31 -18.42
CA SER A 48 -22.67 40.44 -19.81
C SER A 48 -21.78 41.43 -20.52
N ARG A 49 -21.19 41.02 -21.65
CA ARG A 49 -20.30 41.87 -22.48
C ARG A 49 -19.18 42.56 -21.68
N GLY A 50 -18.67 41.92 -20.63
CA GLY A 50 -17.59 42.44 -19.80
C GLY A 50 -18.06 43.21 -18.56
N GLU A 51 -19.34 43.53 -18.43
CA GLU A 51 -19.90 44.23 -17.27
C GLU A 51 -20.58 43.28 -16.28
N ASP A 52 -20.33 43.50 -14.99
CA ASP A 52 -20.95 42.75 -13.91
C ASP A 52 -22.36 43.26 -13.63
N LEU A 53 -23.33 42.34 -13.63
CA LEU A 53 -24.74 42.67 -13.43
C LEU A 53 -25.52 41.56 -12.70
N LEU A 54 -26.66 41.93 -12.14
CA LEU A 54 -27.62 40.97 -11.60
C LEU A 54 -28.51 40.43 -12.71
N ARG A 55 -28.41 39.12 -12.96
CA ARG A 55 -29.21 38.43 -13.98
C ARG A 55 -30.55 38.01 -13.39
N PRO A 56 -31.68 38.44 -13.98
CA PRO A 56 -32.99 37.94 -13.60
C PRO A 56 -33.25 36.56 -14.23
N LYS A 57 -33.79 35.64 -13.43
CA LYS A 57 -34.28 34.33 -13.87
C LYS A 57 -35.63 34.06 -13.24
N ALA A 58 -36.62 33.71 -14.06
CA ALA A 58 -37.94 33.32 -13.56
C ALA A 58 -37.84 32.07 -12.68
N LEU A 59 -38.52 32.07 -11.55
CA LEU A 59 -38.59 30.95 -10.63
C LEU A 59 -39.37 29.80 -11.27
N ASP A 60 -38.84 28.58 -11.23
CA ASP A 60 -39.54 27.42 -11.76
C ASP A 60 -40.75 27.08 -10.89
N ARG A 61 -41.96 27.38 -11.38
CA ARG A 61 -43.24 27.19 -10.66
C ARG A 61 -43.74 25.74 -10.64
N THR A 62 -43.01 24.80 -11.24
CA THR A 62 -43.45 23.39 -11.26
C THR A 62 -43.18 22.72 -9.91
N TYR A 63 -44.26 22.35 -9.24
CA TYR A 63 -44.24 21.77 -7.90
C TYR A 63 -45.11 20.49 -7.84
N PRO A 64 -44.66 19.39 -7.20
CA PRO A 64 -45.46 18.17 -7.09
C PRO A 64 -46.68 18.40 -6.20
N SER A 65 -47.89 18.12 -6.69
CA SER A 65 -49.14 18.37 -5.95
C SER A 65 -49.35 17.50 -4.69
N HIS A 66 -48.45 16.56 -4.42
CA HIS A 66 -48.55 15.58 -3.33
C HIS A 66 -47.60 15.85 -2.15
N GLU A 67 -46.79 16.90 -2.23
CA GLU A 67 -45.84 17.29 -1.18
C GLU A 67 -46.17 18.68 -0.60
N PRO A 68 -45.68 19.03 0.61
CA PRO A 68 -45.79 20.39 1.15
C PRO A 68 -44.76 21.33 0.53
N TYR A 69 -45.20 22.52 0.11
CA TYR A 69 -44.38 23.48 -0.63
C TYR A 69 -43.02 23.76 0.05
N ASN A 70 -41.94 23.65 -0.73
CA ASN A 70 -40.57 23.90 -0.28
C ASN A 70 -39.86 24.88 -1.22
N GLY A 71 -39.77 26.14 -0.78
CA GLY A 71 -39.14 27.22 -1.56
C GLY A 71 -37.64 27.02 -1.79
N GLU A 72 -36.92 26.39 -0.85
CA GLU A 72 -35.49 26.10 -1.03
C GLU A 72 -35.27 25.12 -2.18
N ARG A 73 -36.05 24.04 -2.24
CA ARG A 73 -36.00 23.06 -3.34
C ARG A 73 -36.27 23.73 -4.69
N GLN A 74 -37.19 24.68 -4.73
CA GLN A 74 -37.52 25.44 -5.93
C GLN A 74 -36.38 26.38 -6.37
N ILE A 75 -35.73 27.06 -5.41
CA ILE A 75 -34.57 27.90 -5.66
C ILE A 75 -33.42 27.06 -6.21
N VAL A 76 -33.11 25.93 -5.56
CA VAL A 76 -32.06 24.99 -6.00
C VAL A 76 -32.35 24.53 -7.42
N LYS A 77 -33.57 24.04 -7.69
CA LYS A 77 -33.98 23.58 -9.03
C LYS A 77 -33.87 24.68 -10.09
N THR A 78 -34.22 25.92 -9.74
CA THR A 78 -34.10 27.06 -10.65
C THR A 78 -32.64 27.41 -10.93
N LEU A 79 -31.75 27.31 -9.94
CA LEU A 79 -30.33 27.64 -10.09
C LEU A 79 -29.51 26.52 -10.75
N THR A 80 -29.99 25.27 -10.73
CA THR A 80 -29.37 24.12 -11.39
C THR A 80 -29.84 23.89 -12.83
N SER A 81 -30.87 24.60 -13.29
CA SER A 81 -31.28 24.58 -14.71
C SER A 81 -30.48 25.57 -15.54
N ASP A 82 -30.42 25.38 -16.86
CA ASP A 82 -29.72 26.30 -17.76
C ASP A 82 -30.34 27.72 -17.75
N PRO A 83 -29.55 28.80 -17.70
CA PRO A 83 -28.12 28.86 -17.41
C PRO A 83 -27.82 28.50 -15.96
N MET A 84 -26.92 27.53 -15.76
CA MET A 84 -26.58 27.01 -14.42
C MET A 84 -25.74 28.01 -13.63
N LYS A 85 -26.26 28.41 -12.47
CA LYS A 85 -25.53 29.21 -11.47
C LYS A 85 -25.08 28.37 -10.28
N LEU A 86 -25.82 27.33 -9.90
CA LEU A 86 -25.50 26.43 -8.80
C LEU A 86 -25.17 25.03 -9.33
N TYR A 87 -24.08 24.46 -8.84
CA TYR A 87 -23.76 23.05 -9.06
C TYR A 87 -23.86 22.33 -7.72
N THR A 88 -24.65 21.25 -7.67
CA THR A 88 -24.78 20.41 -6.47
C THR A 88 -23.83 19.21 -6.51
N GLN A 89 -23.56 18.67 -7.70
CA GLN A 89 -22.65 17.54 -7.92
C GLN A 89 -21.37 18.03 -8.61
N VAL A 90 -20.32 18.27 -7.83
CA VAL A 90 -19.03 18.78 -8.33
C VAL A 90 -18.32 17.72 -9.18
N ILE A 91 -18.35 16.47 -8.73
CA ILE A 91 -17.63 15.35 -9.33
C ILE A 91 -18.17 15.06 -10.73
N ASP A 92 -19.48 15.02 -10.92
CA ASP A 92 -20.11 14.73 -12.22
C ASP A 92 -19.85 15.83 -13.25
N ASN A 93 -19.73 17.08 -12.78
CA ASN A 93 -19.49 18.26 -13.61
C ASN A 93 -18.03 18.71 -13.61
N PHE A 94 -17.11 17.80 -13.29
CA PHE A 94 -15.70 18.12 -13.03
C PHE A 94 -15.05 18.90 -14.19
N ASP A 95 -15.20 18.44 -15.43
CA ASP A 95 -14.50 19.05 -16.58
C ASP A 95 -14.99 20.48 -16.86
N ALA A 96 -16.30 20.73 -16.72
CA ALA A 96 -16.89 22.06 -16.87
C ALA A 96 -16.47 23.02 -15.75
N LEU A 97 -16.47 22.55 -14.49
CA LEU A 97 -16.05 23.34 -13.33
C LEU A 97 -14.55 23.63 -13.34
N ARG A 98 -13.73 22.65 -13.75
CA ARG A 98 -12.29 22.80 -13.96
C ARG A 98 -12.02 23.89 -15.00
N ALA A 99 -12.63 23.82 -16.18
CA ALA A 99 -12.42 24.80 -17.24
C ALA A 99 -12.77 26.23 -16.78
N ARG A 100 -13.86 26.38 -16.01
CA ARG A 100 -14.21 27.68 -15.40
C ARG A 100 -13.20 28.12 -14.35
N ALA A 101 -12.76 27.22 -13.47
CA ALA A 101 -11.76 27.55 -12.46
C ALA A 101 -10.43 27.98 -13.10
N GLU A 102 -9.94 27.25 -14.10
CA GLU A 102 -8.70 27.58 -14.81
C GLU A 102 -8.80 28.92 -15.56
N SER A 103 -9.94 29.21 -16.19
CA SER A 103 -10.15 30.46 -16.91
C SER A 103 -10.37 31.66 -15.97
N LEU A 104 -11.20 31.51 -14.93
CA LEU A 104 -11.68 32.62 -14.12
C LEU A 104 -10.86 32.86 -12.85
N LEU A 105 -10.37 31.79 -12.22
CA LEU A 105 -9.65 31.85 -10.95
C LEU A 105 -8.14 31.87 -11.17
N PHE A 106 -7.60 30.95 -11.97
CA PHE A 106 -6.18 30.96 -12.32
C PHE A 106 -5.85 32.08 -13.31
N GLY A 107 -6.70 32.27 -14.33
CA GLY A 107 -6.47 33.27 -15.38
C GLY A 107 -5.24 32.95 -16.21
N SER A 108 -4.35 33.93 -16.39
CA SER A 108 -3.09 33.74 -17.12
C SER A 108 -1.98 33.07 -16.30
N GLN A 109 -2.16 32.94 -14.99
CA GLN A 109 -1.17 32.35 -14.09
C GLN A 109 -1.30 30.82 -14.10
N ASP A 110 -0.15 30.14 -14.12
CA ASP A 110 -0.10 28.69 -13.96
C ASP A 110 -0.06 28.27 -12.48
N GLU A 111 0.47 29.13 -11.61
CA GLU A 111 0.61 28.90 -10.17
C GLU A 111 -0.06 30.03 -9.38
N VAL A 112 -0.94 29.68 -8.44
CA VAL A 112 -1.69 30.66 -7.62
C VAL A 112 -1.85 30.15 -6.19
N ARG A 113 -1.84 31.05 -5.19
CA ARG A 113 -2.14 30.70 -3.80
C ARG A 113 -3.57 30.19 -3.65
N LYS A 114 -3.78 29.13 -2.87
CA LYS A 114 -5.13 28.57 -2.62
C LYS A 114 -6.08 29.62 -2.02
N THR A 115 -5.58 30.47 -1.11
CA THR A 115 -6.35 31.57 -0.52
C THR A 115 -6.87 32.54 -1.57
N ASP A 116 -6.02 32.91 -2.52
CA ASP A 116 -6.35 33.88 -3.57
C ASP A 116 -7.38 33.28 -4.54
N LEU A 117 -7.30 31.97 -4.83
CA LEU A 117 -8.31 31.27 -5.63
C LEU A 117 -9.68 31.28 -4.92
N LEU A 118 -9.72 31.04 -3.61
CA LEU A 118 -10.95 31.09 -2.81
C LEU A 118 -11.52 32.51 -2.74
N ASP A 119 -10.67 33.54 -2.64
CA ASP A 119 -11.13 34.93 -2.63
C ASP A 119 -11.63 35.37 -4.01
N ARG A 120 -10.92 35.00 -5.09
CA ARG A 120 -11.39 35.19 -6.48
C ARG A 120 -12.72 34.48 -6.70
N MET A 121 -12.92 33.28 -6.15
CA MET A 121 -14.18 32.53 -6.27
C MET A 121 -15.36 33.29 -5.65
N LYS A 122 -15.13 34.02 -4.56
CA LYS A 122 -16.16 34.87 -3.92
C LYS A 122 -16.42 36.17 -4.68
N GLN A 123 -15.41 36.70 -5.39
CA GLN A 123 -15.50 38.00 -6.08
C GLN A 123 -15.98 37.88 -7.54
N LYS A 124 -15.67 36.79 -8.24
CA LYS A 124 -15.97 36.63 -9.68
C LYS A 124 -17.44 36.30 -9.90
N THR A 125 -18.19 37.25 -10.46
CA THR A 125 -19.63 37.13 -10.78
C THR A 125 -19.94 35.97 -11.74
N GLN A 126 -19.01 35.63 -12.64
CA GLN A 126 -19.13 34.54 -13.61
C GLN A 126 -18.97 33.14 -12.99
N MET A 127 -18.33 33.05 -11.82
CA MET A 127 -18.10 31.78 -11.15
C MET A 127 -19.43 31.19 -10.66
N PRO A 128 -19.72 29.90 -10.93
CA PRO A 128 -20.87 29.24 -10.34
C PRO A 128 -20.69 29.07 -8.83
N TRP A 129 -21.81 28.97 -8.13
CA TRP A 129 -21.85 28.59 -6.74
C TRP A 129 -21.66 27.09 -6.61
N LEU A 130 -20.83 26.72 -5.64
CA LEU A 130 -20.49 25.35 -5.27
C LEU A 130 -21.02 25.07 -3.86
N PRO A 131 -21.28 23.80 -3.49
CA PRO A 131 -21.64 23.45 -2.13
C PRO A 131 -20.51 23.78 -1.15
N SER A 132 -20.79 23.68 0.15
CA SER A 132 -19.74 23.74 1.17
C SER A 132 -18.63 22.74 0.84
N ARG A 133 -17.37 23.19 0.81
CA ARG A 133 -16.20 22.39 0.40
C ARG A 133 -16.21 21.92 -1.07
N GLY A 134 -17.12 22.39 -1.91
CA GLY A 134 -17.16 21.98 -3.33
C GLY A 134 -15.90 22.36 -4.11
N PHE A 135 -15.23 23.46 -3.75
CA PHE A 135 -13.92 23.77 -4.33
C PHE A 135 -12.83 22.80 -3.84
N ASP A 136 -12.88 22.37 -2.58
CA ASP A 136 -11.94 21.38 -2.06
C ASP A 136 -12.14 20.03 -2.77
N GLU A 137 -13.38 19.59 -2.97
CA GLU A 137 -13.70 18.38 -3.76
C GLU A 137 -13.16 18.48 -5.19
N LEU A 138 -13.32 19.65 -5.83
CA LEU A 138 -12.75 19.91 -7.15
C LEU A 138 -11.23 19.77 -7.13
N THR A 139 -10.54 20.37 -6.14
CA THR A 139 -9.07 20.28 -6.03
C THR A 139 -8.60 18.86 -5.77
N VAL A 140 -9.24 18.11 -4.87
CA VAL A 140 -8.89 16.72 -4.57
C VAL A 140 -9.02 15.86 -5.83
N LYS A 141 -10.12 15.99 -6.56
CA LYS A 141 -10.33 15.26 -7.82
C LYS A 141 -9.34 15.70 -8.90
N ALA A 142 -8.96 16.98 -8.94
CA ALA A 142 -7.96 17.50 -9.88
C ALA A 142 -6.55 16.96 -9.58
N TYR A 143 -6.19 16.84 -8.30
CA TYR A 143 -4.93 16.22 -7.87
C TYR A 143 -4.89 14.72 -8.19
N GLN A 144 -5.99 14.01 -7.91
CA GLN A 144 -6.11 12.59 -8.25
C GLN A 144 -6.00 12.33 -9.76
N ARG A 145 -6.53 13.23 -10.59
CA ARG A 145 -6.39 13.16 -12.05
C ARG A 145 -5.04 13.68 -12.57
N GLY A 146 -4.17 14.18 -11.69
CA GLY A 146 -2.87 14.75 -12.06
C GLY A 146 -2.95 15.99 -12.94
N VAL A 147 -4.10 16.67 -12.99
CA VAL A 147 -4.28 17.87 -13.82
C VAL A 147 -3.87 19.12 -13.07
N TRP A 148 -4.03 19.13 -11.75
CA TRP A 148 -3.48 20.15 -10.84
C TRP A 148 -2.55 19.48 -9.83
N GLU A 149 -1.70 20.27 -9.18
CA GLU A 149 -0.79 19.78 -8.13
C GLU A 149 -0.70 20.80 -6.99
N ASP A 150 -0.69 20.31 -5.76
CA ASP A 150 -0.40 21.09 -4.57
C ASP A 150 1.12 21.16 -4.38
N MET A 151 1.65 22.37 -4.31
CA MET A 151 3.09 22.62 -4.17
C MET A 151 3.57 22.51 -2.70
N GLY A 152 2.68 22.21 -1.75
CA GLY A 152 3.01 22.01 -0.33
C GLY A 152 3.33 23.31 0.44
N ASN A 153 3.40 24.43 -0.24
CA ASN A 153 3.62 25.77 0.30
C ASN A 153 2.35 26.65 0.25
N GLY A 154 1.18 26.04 0.04
CA GLY A 154 -0.11 26.71 -0.10
C GLY A 154 -0.42 27.24 -1.51
N TYR A 155 0.42 26.93 -2.50
CA TYR A 155 0.16 27.20 -3.91
C TYR A 155 -0.37 25.97 -4.63
N ILE A 156 -1.21 26.22 -5.62
CA ILE A 156 -1.74 25.22 -6.54
C ILE A 156 -1.24 25.56 -7.93
N THR A 157 -0.72 24.56 -8.65
CA THR A 157 -0.40 24.68 -10.08
C THR A 157 -1.47 23.98 -10.92
N LYS A 158 -1.88 24.60 -12.02
CA LYS A 158 -2.71 23.96 -13.06
C LYS A 158 -1.88 23.28 -14.16
N LYS A 159 -0.55 23.34 -14.05
CA LYS A 159 0.41 22.65 -14.91
C LYS A 159 1.44 21.94 -14.05
N PRO A 160 1.09 20.77 -13.49
CA PRO A 160 2.04 19.92 -12.79
C PRO A 160 3.23 19.60 -13.69
N LYS A 161 4.43 19.56 -13.12
CA LYS A 161 5.61 19.17 -13.89
C LYS A 161 5.58 17.65 -14.11
N PRO A 162 5.90 17.16 -15.32
CA PRO A 162 6.05 15.72 -15.57
C PRO A 162 7.01 15.11 -14.56
N LYS A 163 6.56 14.10 -13.82
CA LYS A 163 7.42 13.34 -12.92
C LYS A 163 8.10 12.22 -13.70
N LYS A 164 9.16 11.64 -13.12
CA LYS A 164 9.74 10.41 -13.66
C LYS A 164 8.98 9.22 -13.09
N THR A 165 8.67 8.25 -13.94
CA THR A 165 8.15 6.95 -13.50
C THR A 165 9.20 6.25 -12.64
N GLU A 166 8.74 5.48 -11.65
CA GLU A 166 9.61 4.71 -10.77
C GLU A 166 9.01 3.33 -10.56
N VAL A 167 9.86 2.30 -10.57
CA VAL A 167 9.48 0.92 -10.30
C VAL A 167 9.85 0.57 -8.86
N ILE A 168 8.89 0.05 -8.11
CA ILE A 168 9.10 -0.40 -6.73
C ILE A 168 9.05 -1.93 -6.77
N VAL A 169 10.22 -2.56 -6.58
CA VAL A 169 10.32 -4.02 -6.54
C VAL A 169 10.32 -4.49 -5.10
N SER A 170 9.46 -5.45 -4.79
CA SER A 170 9.38 -6.11 -3.49
C SER A 170 9.41 -7.62 -3.65
N GLU A 171 10.06 -8.33 -2.74
CA GLU A 171 10.11 -9.79 -2.76
C GLU A 171 8.87 -10.35 -2.05
N ALA A 172 7.98 -10.97 -2.82
CA ALA A 172 6.76 -11.57 -2.31
C ALA A 172 6.98 -12.99 -1.76
N SER A 173 8.01 -13.68 -2.27
CA SER A 173 8.50 -14.93 -1.71
C SER A 173 10.01 -14.91 -1.66
N MET A 174 10.56 -15.63 -0.68
CA MET A 174 11.99 -15.95 -0.68
C MET A 174 12.34 -16.90 -1.84
N PRO A 175 13.63 -17.02 -2.23
CA PRO A 175 14.07 -18.01 -3.20
C PRO A 175 13.68 -19.42 -2.76
N ASP A 176 13.10 -20.19 -3.69
CA ASP A 176 12.86 -21.61 -3.51
C ASP A 176 14.14 -22.44 -3.72
N ASP A 177 14.00 -23.76 -3.60
CA ASP A 177 15.07 -24.72 -3.87
C ASP A 177 15.66 -24.63 -5.29
N GLY A 178 14.94 -24.07 -6.26
CA GLY A 178 15.43 -23.81 -7.60
C GLY A 178 16.10 -22.44 -7.76
N GLY A 179 16.08 -21.60 -6.73
CA GLY A 179 16.49 -20.18 -6.79
C GLY A 179 15.43 -19.27 -7.40
N THR A 180 14.18 -19.74 -7.49
CA THR A 180 13.04 -18.97 -8.01
C THR A 180 12.53 -18.02 -6.95
N VAL A 181 12.47 -16.74 -7.29
CA VAL A 181 11.92 -15.67 -6.43
C VAL A 181 10.65 -15.16 -7.08
N ARG A 182 9.59 -14.96 -6.29
CA ARG A 182 8.41 -14.20 -6.74
C ARG A 182 8.58 -12.76 -6.34
N LEU A 183 8.70 -11.89 -7.33
CA LEU A 183 8.73 -10.45 -7.19
C LEU A 183 7.32 -9.92 -7.33
N LYS A 184 6.99 -8.93 -6.50
CA LYS A 184 5.84 -8.07 -6.66
C LYS A 184 6.34 -6.68 -7.06
N ILE A 185 5.79 -6.19 -8.16
CA ILE A 185 6.21 -4.96 -8.80
C ILE A 185 5.07 -3.95 -8.68
N ASP A 186 5.35 -2.87 -7.96
CA ASP A 186 4.51 -1.68 -7.90
C ASP A 186 5.19 -0.55 -8.68
N VAL A 187 4.44 0.50 -9.01
CA VAL A 187 4.99 1.64 -9.76
C VAL A 187 4.46 2.96 -9.22
N ALA A 188 5.31 3.98 -9.27
CA ALA A 188 4.94 5.34 -8.97
C ALA A 188 4.98 6.21 -10.24
N ASN A 189 4.10 7.20 -10.30
CA ASN A 189 4.03 8.20 -11.38
C ASN A 189 3.81 7.64 -12.80
N ALA A 190 3.29 6.41 -12.95
CA ALA A 190 3.09 5.75 -14.25
C ALA A 190 1.62 5.70 -14.71
N GLY A 191 0.77 6.56 -14.12
CA GLY A 191 -0.66 6.65 -14.43
C GLY A 191 -1.50 5.49 -13.87
N ASN A 192 -2.78 5.43 -14.26
CA ASN A 192 -3.73 4.41 -13.79
C ASN A 192 -3.57 3.04 -14.48
N SER A 193 -2.83 2.99 -15.60
CA SER A 193 -2.63 1.77 -16.39
C SER A 193 -1.18 1.71 -16.85
N PRO A 194 -0.25 1.51 -15.92
CA PRO A 194 1.18 1.52 -16.23
C PRO A 194 1.57 0.34 -17.12
N ARG A 195 2.56 0.53 -17.99
CA ARG A 195 3.22 -0.55 -18.72
C ARG A 195 4.58 -0.83 -18.12
N ILE A 196 4.78 -2.04 -17.61
CA ILE A 196 6.02 -2.43 -16.96
C ILE A 196 6.77 -3.39 -17.88
N HIS A 197 7.83 -2.90 -18.51
CA HIS A 197 8.76 -3.71 -19.28
C HIS A 197 9.75 -4.37 -18.34
N TYR A 198 10.18 -5.59 -18.67
CA TYR A 198 11.21 -6.29 -17.90
C TYR A 198 12.17 -7.05 -18.81
N ALA A 199 13.40 -7.25 -18.33
CA ALA A 199 14.40 -8.08 -18.98
C ALA A 199 15.19 -8.87 -17.94
N GLU A 200 15.33 -10.18 -18.16
CA GLU A 200 16.09 -11.10 -17.31
C GLU A 200 17.53 -11.18 -17.81
N ASP A 201 18.50 -11.03 -16.90
CA ASP A 201 19.95 -11.08 -17.16
C ASP A 201 20.42 -10.19 -18.33
N SER A 202 19.65 -9.13 -18.66
CA SER A 202 19.88 -8.23 -19.78
C SER A 202 19.29 -6.84 -19.52
N ASP A 203 19.65 -5.87 -20.37
CA ASP A 203 19.15 -4.50 -20.26
C ASP A 203 17.71 -4.40 -20.77
N VAL A 204 16.85 -3.75 -19.98
CA VAL A 204 15.45 -3.54 -20.34
C VAL A 204 15.30 -2.34 -21.28
N SER A 205 14.37 -2.46 -22.23
CA SER A 205 13.99 -1.39 -23.15
C SER A 205 12.48 -1.34 -23.32
N GLU A 206 11.96 -0.31 -23.97
CA GLU A 206 10.53 -0.22 -24.33
C GLU A 206 10.08 -1.30 -25.34
N ASN A 207 11.02 -2.03 -25.95
CA ASN A 207 10.74 -3.18 -26.81
C ASN A 207 10.74 -4.51 -26.04
N SER A 208 11.15 -4.50 -24.77
CA SER A 208 11.18 -5.70 -23.94
C SER A 208 9.76 -6.17 -23.59
N PRO A 209 9.57 -7.45 -23.22
CA PRO A 209 8.27 -7.96 -22.81
C PRO A 209 7.63 -7.13 -21.70
N VAL A 210 6.31 -6.99 -21.75
CA VAL A 210 5.51 -6.29 -20.74
C VAL A 210 4.96 -7.31 -19.76
N LEU A 211 5.04 -7.01 -18.46
CA LEU A 211 4.38 -7.80 -17.42
C LEU A 211 2.86 -7.71 -17.60
N ASN A 212 2.21 -8.88 -17.66
CA ASN A 212 0.74 -8.96 -17.67
C ASN A 212 0.16 -8.71 -16.28
N ASP A 213 0.86 -9.17 -15.25
CA ASP A 213 0.51 -9.02 -13.84
C ASP A 213 1.63 -8.28 -13.10
N ASN A 214 1.29 -7.63 -11.99
CA ASN A 214 2.25 -6.98 -11.10
C ASN A 214 3.13 -7.99 -10.31
N SER A 215 3.27 -9.22 -10.80
CA SER A 215 4.10 -10.25 -10.20
C SER A 215 4.95 -10.98 -11.25
N LEU A 216 6.21 -11.23 -10.93
CA LEU A 216 7.14 -11.98 -11.78
C LEU A 216 7.79 -13.10 -10.96
N ALA A 217 7.67 -14.35 -11.41
CA ALA A 217 8.45 -15.46 -10.89
C ALA A 217 9.67 -15.66 -11.77
N THR A 218 10.87 -15.49 -11.22
CA THR A 218 12.13 -15.51 -11.98
C THR A 218 13.22 -16.31 -11.27
N ARG A 219 14.09 -16.94 -12.07
CA ARG A 219 15.34 -17.59 -11.64
C ARG A 219 16.58 -16.83 -12.12
N ALA A 220 16.39 -15.66 -12.73
CA ALA A 220 17.48 -14.83 -13.23
C ALA A 220 18.34 -14.32 -12.07
N LEU A 221 19.61 -14.04 -12.35
CA LEU A 221 20.52 -13.42 -11.38
C LEU A 221 20.19 -11.94 -11.21
N ARG A 222 19.75 -11.30 -12.29
CA ARG A 222 19.38 -9.88 -12.32
C ARG A 222 18.14 -9.70 -13.18
N VAL A 223 17.25 -8.82 -12.75
CA VAL A 223 16.10 -8.40 -13.56
C VAL A 223 16.06 -6.90 -13.59
N GLN A 224 16.03 -6.33 -14.79
CA GLN A 224 15.78 -4.90 -14.97
C GLN A 224 14.31 -4.66 -15.28
N PHE A 225 13.75 -3.62 -14.66
CA PHE A 225 12.38 -3.19 -14.86
C PHE A 225 12.32 -1.74 -15.32
N LEU A 226 11.39 -1.44 -16.22
CA LEU A 226 11.15 -0.09 -16.76
C LEU A 226 9.64 0.17 -16.80
N ALA A 227 9.20 1.19 -16.06
CA ALA A 227 7.81 1.63 -16.09
C ALA A 227 7.61 2.76 -17.10
N VAL A 228 6.61 2.63 -17.96
CA VAL A 228 6.20 3.63 -18.95
C VAL A 228 4.76 4.05 -18.65
N ASP A 229 4.52 5.37 -18.64
CA ASP A 229 3.19 5.96 -18.56
C ASP A 229 2.58 6.04 -19.97
N PRO A 230 1.57 5.23 -20.33
CA PRO A 230 1.02 5.22 -21.68
C PRO A 230 0.28 6.51 -22.05
N THR A 231 -0.09 7.35 -21.08
CA THR A 231 -0.76 8.63 -21.37
C THR A 231 0.24 9.72 -21.75
N GLY A 232 1.54 9.51 -21.53
CA GLY A 232 2.60 10.49 -21.80
C GLY A 232 2.59 11.70 -20.87
N ASN A 233 1.85 11.65 -19.76
CA ASN A 233 1.80 12.75 -18.78
C ASN A 233 3.10 12.82 -17.97
N ASN A 234 3.76 11.68 -17.76
CA ASN A 234 5.01 11.55 -17.03
C ASN A 234 6.12 11.09 -17.95
N LEU A 235 7.36 11.43 -17.60
CA LEU A 235 8.56 10.99 -18.31
C LEU A 235 8.95 9.59 -17.84
N THR A 236 9.37 8.74 -18.78
CA THR A 236 9.96 7.44 -18.44
C THR A 236 11.22 7.66 -17.59
N GLY A 237 11.22 7.11 -16.38
CA GLY A 237 12.37 7.10 -15.48
C GLY A 237 13.43 6.07 -15.88
N PRO A 238 14.59 6.05 -15.19
CA PRO A 238 15.63 5.07 -15.45
C PRO A 238 15.17 3.64 -15.07
N PRO A 239 15.70 2.60 -15.74
CA PRO A 239 15.50 1.22 -15.31
C PRO A 239 15.97 0.97 -13.88
N ILE A 240 15.23 0.12 -13.17
CA ILE A 240 15.60 -0.36 -11.83
C ILE A 240 16.06 -1.80 -11.94
N THR A 241 17.23 -2.09 -11.38
CA THR A 241 17.81 -3.43 -11.38
C THR A 241 17.58 -4.09 -10.03
N TRP A 242 16.81 -5.17 -10.03
CA TRP A 242 16.76 -6.12 -8.94
C TRP A 242 17.87 -7.16 -9.11
N LYS A 243 18.51 -7.55 -8.01
CA LYS A 243 19.55 -8.58 -7.97
C LYS A 243 19.08 -9.73 -7.08
N ASN A 244 19.22 -10.95 -7.57
CA ASN A 244 18.92 -12.16 -6.84
C ASN A 244 20.08 -12.51 -5.89
N CYS A 245 19.84 -13.44 -4.95
CA CYS A 245 20.84 -13.97 -4.04
C CYS A 245 21.17 -15.42 -4.39
N LEU A 246 22.45 -15.79 -4.28
CA LEU A 246 22.87 -17.19 -4.43
C LEU A 246 22.58 -17.96 -3.14
N THR A 247 21.92 -19.10 -3.25
CA THR A 247 21.65 -20.00 -2.12
C THR A 247 22.50 -21.25 -2.24
N LEU A 248 23.41 -21.44 -1.27
CA LEU A 248 24.24 -22.63 -1.13
C LEU A 248 23.53 -23.69 -0.29
N ARG A 249 23.51 -24.93 -0.78
CA ARG A 249 22.92 -26.09 -0.12
C ARG A 249 23.83 -27.30 -0.27
N ASN A 250 23.61 -28.29 0.59
CA ASN A 250 24.28 -29.58 0.53
C ASN A 250 23.26 -30.72 0.60
N ARG A 251 23.65 -31.89 0.10
CA ARG A 251 23.04 -33.19 0.41
C ARG A 251 24.15 -34.09 0.92
N PHE A 252 23.96 -34.62 2.11
CA PHE A 252 24.90 -35.54 2.73
C PHE A 252 24.32 -36.96 2.74
N ASP A 253 25.07 -37.92 2.21
CA ASP A 253 24.75 -39.34 2.32
C ASP A 253 25.58 -39.95 3.45
N GLU A 254 24.92 -40.36 4.52
CA GLU A 254 25.57 -40.96 5.71
C GLU A 254 26.22 -42.32 5.41
N PHE A 255 25.71 -43.10 4.44
CA PHE A 255 26.22 -44.45 4.16
C PHE A 255 27.53 -44.41 3.39
N SER A 256 27.59 -43.59 2.34
CA SER A 256 28.80 -43.39 1.55
C SER A 256 29.68 -42.27 2.08
N ARG A 257 29.18 -41.48 3.04
CA ARG A 257 29.81 -40.28 3.59
C ARG A 257 30.23 -39.27 2.53
N THR A 258 29.38 -39.12 1.52
CA THR A 258 29.58 -38.17 0.41
C THR A 258 28.74 -36.91 0.60
N VAL A 259 29.33 -35.75 0.30
CA VAL A 259 28.64 -34.46 0.27
C VAL A 259 28.48 -33.99 -1.17
N GLU A 260 27.24 -33.81 -1.59
CA GLU A 260 26.89 -33.11 -2.83
C GLU A 260 26.60 -31.65 -2.51
N LEU A 261 27.21 -30.71 -3.24
CA LEU A 261 26.99 -29.28 -3.07
C LEU A 261 26.13 -28.75 -4.23
N PHE A 262 25.18 -27.89 -3.91
CA PHE A 262 24.28 -27.27 -4.86
C PHE A 262 24.27 -25.76 -4.68
N VAL A 263 24.28 -25.04 -5.80
CA VAL A 263 24.07 -23.59 -5.85
C VAL A 263 22.84 -23.31 -6.69
N ALA A 264 21.96 -22.46 -6.17
CA ALA A 264 20.81 -21.96 -6.89
C ALA A 264 20.83 -20.42 -6.93
N PRO A 265 20.36 -19.76 -8.01
CA PRO A 265 19.85 -20.36 -9.26
C PRO A 265 20.93 -20.92 -10.20
N ARG A 266 22.14 -20.32 -10.26
CA ARG A 266 23.31 -20.82 -10.99
C ARG A 266 24.60 -20.20 -10.43
N GLY A 267 25.73 -20.91 -10.51
CA GLY A 267 27.03 -20.40 -10.07
C GLY A 267 28.13 -21.46 -10.10
N ALA A 268 29.38 -21.02 -10.02
CA ALA A 268 30.53 -21.89 -9.80
C ALA A 268 30.74 -22.04 -8.29
N ILE A 269 30.95 -23.27 -7.83
CA ILE A 269 31.21 -23.57 -6.42
C ILE A 269 32.68 -23.88 -6.23
N LYS A 270 33.27 -23.29 -5.18
CA LYS A 270 34.60 -23.63 -4.67
C LYS A 270 34.49 -24.05 -3.21
N TYR A 271 35.37 -24.93 -2.76
CA TYR A 271 35.35 -25.41 -1.39
C TYR A 271 36.75 -25.66 -0.82
N THR A 272 36.84 -25.66 0.51
CA THR A 272 38.03 -26.03 1.28
C THR A 272 37.61 -26.91 2.46
N LEU A 273 38.51 -27.82 2.84
CA LEU A 273 38.33 -28.75 3.97
C LEU A 273 39.29 -28.44 5.15
N ASP A 274 40.23 -27.52 4.94
CA ASP A 274 41.31 -27.19 5.88
C ASP A 274 41.07 -25.87 6.64
N GLY A 275 39.89 -25.26 6.48
CA GLY A 275 39.55 -23.98 7.09
C GLY A 275 40.08 -22.74 6.35
N SER A 276 40.78 -22.91 5.22
CA SER A 276 41.27 -21.78 4.41
C SER A 276 40.14 -21.09 3.63
N GLU A 277 40.37 -19.85 3.18
CA GLU A 277 39.35 -19.04 2.48
C GLU A 277 38.84 -19.76 1.21
N PRO A 278 37.55 -20.13 1.15
CA PRO A 278 37.00 -20.96 0.08
C PRO A 278 37.03 -20.30 -1.31
N ARG A 279 37.15 -18.97 -1.40
CA ARG A 279 37.34 -18.28 -2.68
C ARG A 279 38.60 -18.74 -3.44
N ASN A 280 39.64 -19.15 -2.71
CA ASN A 280 40.89 -19.68 -3.26
C ASN A 280 40.97 -21.22 -3.17
N GLY A 281 39.84 -21.86 -2.88
CA GLY A 281 39.73 -23.31 -2.70
C GLY A 281 39.74 -24.10 -4.01
N LEU A 282 39.38 -25.38 -3.87
CA LEU A 282 39.25 -26.33 -4.97
C LEU A 282 37.92 -26.10 -5.72
N ASP A 283 37.96 -26.22 -7.04
CA ASP A 283 36.75 -26.17 -7.86
C ASP A 283 35.90 -27.43 -7.64
N TYR A 284 34.62 -27.24 -7.32
CA TYR A 284 33.69 -28.34 -7.11
C TYR A 284 33.28 -28.95 -8.46
N THR A 285 33.70 -30.19 -8.71
CA THR A 285 33.43 -30.93 -9.97
C THR A 285 32.61 -32.20 -9.77
N GLY A 286 32.35 -32.61 -8.51
CA GLY A 286 31.58 -33.80 -8.17
C GLY A 286 31.49 -34.02 -6.66
N PRO A 287 30.79 -35.07 -6.19
CA PRO A 287 30.60 -35.35 -4.77
C PRO A 287 31.93 -35.42 -4.00
N ILE A 288 31.96 -34.79 -2.81
CA ILE A 288 33.15 -34.75 -1.94
C ILE A 288 33.08 -35.93 -0.98
N GLN A 289 34.12 -36.76 -0.97
CA GLN A 289 34.27 -37.83 0.01
C GLN A 289 34.81 -37.27 1.33
N LEU A 290 34.08 -37.42 2.43
CA LEU A 290 34.56 -37.04 3.76
C LEU A 290 35.27 -38.21 4.46
N GLY A 291 36.26 -37.89 5.30
CA GLY A 291 36.94 -38.85 6.19
C GLY A 291 36.09 -39.20 7.41
N ASP A 292 36.59 -40.07 8.30
CA ASP A 292 35.78 -40.58 9.42
C ASP A 292 35.54 -39.57 10.57
N GLU A 293 36.29 -38.47 10.57
CA GLU A 293 36.30 -37.41 11.58
C GLU A 293 35.26 -36.30 11.30
N GLU A 294 34.95 -35.49 12.31
CA GLU A 294 34.16 -34.27 12.14
C GLU A 294 34.82 -33.35 11.09
N THR A 295 34.06 -32.95 10.07
CA THR A 295 34.61 -32.16 8.95
C THR A 295 33.72 -30.96 8.64
N THR A 296 34.34 -29.77 8.60
CA THR A 296 33.70 -28.54 8.12
C THR A 296 34.08 -28.29 6.66
N VAL A 297 33.07 -28.23 5.80
CA VAL A 297 33.23 -27.86 4.39
C VAL A 297 32.92 -26.38 4.25
N HIS A 298 33.94 -25.56 3.99
CA HIS A 298 33.75 -24.14 3.69
C HIS A 298 33.47 -24.00 2.20
N VAL A 299 32.37 -23.33 1.85
CA VAL A 299 31.86 -23.26 0.48
C VAL A 299 31.70 -21.81 0.05
N PHE A 300 32.17 -21.51 -1.15
CA PHE A 300 32.00 -20.24 -1.83
C PHE A 300 31.31 -20.48 -3.17
N ALA A 301 30.30 -19.68 -3.47
CA ALA A 301 29.71 -19.60 -4.79
C ALA A 301 29.83 -18.20 -5.37
N GLU A 302 30.14 -18.12 -6.66
CA GLU A 302 30.17 -16.88 -7.41
C GLU A 302 29.46 -17.06 -8.76
N CYS A 303 28.66 -16.06 -9.13
CA CYS A 303 28.12 -15.93 -10.47
C CYS A 303 27.90 -14.47 -10.83
N GLU A 304 28.56 -14.01 -11.91
CA GLU A 304 28.38 -12.67 -12.48
C GLU A 304 28.46 -11.50 -11.46
N GLY A 305 29.34 -11.63 -10.46
CA GLY A 305 29.55 -10.63 -9.39
C GLY A 305 28.60 -10.73 -8.20
N ILE A 306 27.72 -11.75 -8.16
CA ILE A 306 26.96 -12.13 -6.97
C ILE A 306 27.71 -13.26 -6.28
N GLU A 307 27.91 -13.13 -4.98
CA GLU A 307 28.71 -14.03 -4.17
C GLU A 307 27.91 -14.56 -2.99
N ALA A 308 28.12 -15.82 -2.63
CA ALA A 308 27.62 -16.41 -1.39
C ALA A 308 28.72 -17.24 -0.73
N LYS A 309 28.80 -17.16 0.60
CA LYS A 309 29.68 -17.97 1.43
C LYS A 309 28.83 -18.75 2.43
N ARG A 310 29.17 -20.01 2.65
CA ARG A 310 28.48 -20.85 3.62
C ARG A 310 29.41 -21.95 4.12
N ASN A 311 29.30 -22.29 5.39
CA ASN A 311 30.04 -23.38 6.01
C ASN A 311 29.05 -24.51 6.34
N PHE A 312 29.42 -25.75 6.03
CA PHE A 312 28.62 -26.93 6.38
C PHE A 312 29.45 -27.86 7.25
N THR A 313 29.04 -28.04 8.51
CA THR A 313 29.72 -28.94 9.44
C THR A 313 29.02 -30.29 9.50
N PHE A 314 29.80 -31.37 9.39
CA PHE A 314 29.32 -32.76 9.41
C PHE A 314 29.97 -33.53 10.57
N ALA A 315 29.16 -34.30 11.30
CA ALA A 315 29.59 -35.08 12.47
C ALA A 315 30.54 -36.22 12.10
N GLU A 316 31.19 -36.79 13.12
CA GLU A 316 31.95 -38.04 13.00
C GLU A 316 31.08 -39.26 12.67
N SER A 317 31.71 -40.34 12.19
CA SER A 317 31.04 -41.55 11.71
C SER A 317 30.17 -42.18 12.79
N GLY A 318 28.87 -42.36 12.53
CA GLY A 318 27.96 -43.01 13.47
C GLY A 318 27.45 -42.13 14.61
N SER A 319 27.86 -40.87 14.69
CA SER A 319 27.26 -39.89 15.59
C SER A 319 25.98 -39.31 14.98
N ARG A 320 24.91 -39.26 15.79
CA ARG A 320 23.66 -38.54 15.46
C ARG A 320 23.63 -37.12 16.02
N GLU A 321 24.71 -36.70 16.70
CA GLU A 321 24.78 -35.37 17.28
C GLU A 321 25.17 -34.36 16.20
N ILE A 322 24.46 -33.23 16.17
CA ILE A 322 24.80 -32.12 15.28
C ILE A 322 26.05 -31.45 15.88
N PRO A 323 27.17 -31.41 15.15
CA PRO A 323 28.41 -30.85 15.66
C PRO A 323 28.19 -29.36 15.91
N MET A 324 28.20 -29.00 17.20
CA MET A 324 27.98 -27.64 17.66
C MET A 324 28.81 -27.39 18.91
N VAL A 325 29.69 -26.40 18.83
CA VAL A 325 30.48 -25.89 19.94
C VAL A 325 29.55 -25.12 20.87
N LYS A 326 29.32 -25.66 22.07
CA LYS A 326 28.30 -25.17 23.00
C LYS A 326 28.63 -23.77 23.53
N GLU A 327 29.90 -23.43 23.63
CA GLU A 327 30.41 -22.20 24.24
C GLU A 327 30.64 -21.07 23.22
N ALA A 328 30.65 -21.38 21.92
CA ALA A 328 30.85 -20.40 20.85
C ALA A 328 29.51 -19.88 20.29
N PRO A 329 29.45 -18.66 19.75
CA PRO A 329 28.27 -18.16 19.04
C PRO A 329 27.81 -19.14 17.95
N ALA A 330 26.50 -19.21 17.72
CA ALA A 330 25.94 -20.05 16.68
C ALA A 330 24.91 -19.30 15.86
N VAL A 331 24.91 -19.55 14.57
CA VAL A 331 23.92 -19.01 13.64
C VAL A 331 23.19 -20.18 13.01
N LEU A 332 21.88 -20.27 13.25
CA LEU A 332 21.03 -21.19 12.51
C LEU A 332 20.61 -20.50 11.22
N TYR A 333 20.90 -21.09 10.07
CA TYR A 333 20.36 -20.70 8.78
C TYR A 333 19.65 -21.87 8.10
N SER A 334 18.34 -21.73 7.88
CA SER A 334 17.54 -22.73 7.18
C SER A 334 17.01 -22.18 5.85
N ALA A 335 17.18 -22.98 4.79
CA ALA A 335 16.69 -22.62 3.46
C ALA A 335 15.15 -22.55 3.44
N SER A 336 14.49 -23.50 4.12
CA SER A 336 13.06 -23.46 4.43
C SER A 336 12.81 -22.66 5.71
N PRO A 337 11.90 -21.68 5.74
CA PRO A 337 11.59 -20.95 6.96
C PRO A 337 11.18 -21.90 8.08
N LYS A 338 11.80 -21.78 9.26
CA LYS A 338 11.35 -22.46 10.47
C LYS A 338 10.10 -21.73 10.97
N ARG A 339 9.11 -22.49 11.46
CA ARG A 339 7.79 -21.98 11.79
C ARG A 339 7.44 -22.20 13.25
N LEU A 340 7.03 -21.13 13.91
CA LEU A 340 6.31 -21.14 15.18
C LEU A 340 4.81 -21.10 14.85
N ASP A 341 4.18 -22.27 14.88
CA ASP A 341 2.84 -22.53 14.35
C ASP A 341 1.67 -21.99 15.19
N SER A 342 1.93 -21.46 16.38
CA SER A 342 0.93 -21.01 17.33
C SER A 342 1.38 -19.79 18.11
N ALA A 343 0.41 -19.04 18.65
CA ALA A 343 0.69 -17.89 19.50
C ALA A 343 1.51 -18.29 20.73
N SER A 344 1.16 -19.42 21.37
CA SER A 344 1.89 -19.94 22.53
C SER A 344 3.37 -20.21 22.20
N LYS A 345 3.68 -20.92 21.12
CA LYS A 345 5.07 -21.13 20.70
C LYS A 345 5.77 -19.85 20.31
N THR A 346 5.08 -18.91 19.65
CA THR A 346 5.64 -17.62 19.25
C THR A 346 6.05 -16.80 20.47
N TYR A 347 5.16 -16.60 21.43
CA TYR A 347 5.48 -15.85 22.66
C TYR A 347 6.49 -16.57 23.55
N GLN A 348 6.44 -17.90 23.63
CA GLN A 348 7.44 -18.67 24.36
C GLN A 348 8.83 -18.54 23.72
N GLY A 349 8.89 -18.61 22.39
CA GLY A 349 10.13 -18.41 21.64
C GLY A 349 10.68 -17.00 21.77
N LEU A 350 9.82 -15.98 21.69
CA LEU A 350 10.22 -14.58 21.89
C LEU A 350 10.70 -14.31 23.31
N LYS A 351 10.02 -14.83 24.33
CA LYS A 351 10.44 -14.71 25.73
C LYS A 351 11.84 -15.30 25.94
N MET A 352 12.04 -16.53 25.47
CA MET A 352 13.33 -17.21 25.56
C MET A 352 14.42 -16.46 24.78
N ALA A 353 14.07 -15.94 23.61
CA ALA A 353 14.97 -15.14 22.80
C ALA A 353 15.34 -13.82 23.48
N GLY A 354 14.42 -13.20 24.21
CA GLY A 354 14.69 -12.02 25.04
C GLY A 354 15.63 -12.32 26.20
N GLU A 355 15.41 -13.42 26.92
CA GLU A 355 16.24 -13.86 28.05
C GLU A 355 17.68 -14.21 27.62
N LYS A 356 17.82 -14.76 26.41
CA LYS A 356 19.10 -15.25 25.87
C LYS A 356 19.73 -14.34 24.81
N HIS A 357 19.20 -13.14 24.61
CA HIS A 357 19.69 -12.19 23.59
C HIS A 357 19.79 -12.79 22.18
N ILE A 358 18.79 -13.59 21.79
CA ILE A 358 18.68 -14.18 20.46
C ILE A 358 18.07 -13.16 19.50
N GLU A 359 18.66 -13.04 18.31
CA GLU A 359 18.16 -12.18 17.22
C GLU A 359 17.69 -13.02 16.04
N PHE A 360 16.77 -12.46 15.26
CA PHE A 360 16.19 -13.09 14.08
C PHE A 360 16.45 -12.25 12.84
N GLU A 361 16.49 -12.89 11.68
CA GLU A 361 16.55 -12.21 10.38
C GLU A 361 15.65 -12.96 9.38
N GLN A 362 15.11 -12.23 8.39
CA GLN A 362 14.10 -12.73 7.44
C GLN A 362 12.85 -13.26 8.15
N VAL A 363 12.19 -12.38 8.92
CA VAL A 363 11.05 -12.72 9.76
C VAL A 363 9.74 -12.36 9.07
N VAL A 364 8.80 -13.31 9.06
CA VAL A 364 7.42 -13.07 8.62
C VAL A 364 6.47 -13.34 9.78
N LEU A 365 5.67 -12.32 10.12
CA LEU A 365 4.63 -12.39 11.14
C LEU A 365 3.26 -12.37 10.47
N MET A 366 2.42 -13.34 10.83
CA MET A 366 1.03 -13.41 10.45
C MET A 366 0.18 -13.31 11.72
N VAL A 367 -0.62 -12.25 11.81
CA VAL A 367 -1.47 -11.94 12.96
C VAL A 367 -2.93 -11.90 12.49
N GLY A 368 -3.76 -12.82 13.01
CA GLY A 368 -5.17 -12.95 12.65
C GLY A 368 -5.45 -13.82 11.43
N SER A 369 -6.71 -13.81 11.02
CA SER A 369 -7.22 -14.56 9.87
C SER A 369 -8.21 -13.70 9.08
N ALA A 370 -8.41 -14.01 7.81
CA ALA A 370 -9.30 -13.25 6.95
C ALA A 370 -10.71 -13.13 7.58
N PRO A 371 -11.34 -11.94 7.56
CA PRO A 371 -10.96 -10.73 6.82
C PRO A 371 -10.02 -9.77 7.59
N LYS A 372 -9.68 -10.04 8.85
CA LYS A 372 -8.84 -9.20 9.71
C LYS A 372 -7.49 -9.88 9.94
N ALA A 373 -6.63 -9.84 8.93
CA ALA A 373 -5.29 -10.39 8.99
C ALA A 373 -4.25 -9.31 8.68
N ILE A 374 -3.15 -9.34 9.42
CA ILE A 374 -1.97 -8.52 9.20
C ILE A 374 -0.83 -9.45 8.81
N HIS A 375 -0.15 -9.11 7.72
CA HIS A 375 1.05 -9.79 7.25
C HIS A 375 2.21 -8.80 7.26
N LEU A 376 3.16 -8.98 8.16
CA LEU A 376 4.38 -8.18 8.26
C LEU A 376 5.57 -9.04 7.81
N SER A 377 6.29 -8.56 6.80
CA SER A 377 7.51 -9.21 6.29
C SER A 377 8.69 -8.29 6.51
N LEU A 378 9.68 -8.77 7.27
CA LEU A 378 10.93 -8.09 7.55
C LEU A 378 12.03 -8.84 6.80
N GLY A 379 12.71 -8.17 5.88
CA GLY A 379 13.72 -8.78 5.00
C GLY A 379 15.03 -9.11 5.72
N GLU A 380 16.16 -8.82 5.08
CA GLU A 380 17.52 -9.02 5.62
C GLU A 380 17.88 -7.97 6.68
N ILE A 381 17.09 -7.92 7.75
CA ILE A 381 17.26 -7.00 8.88
C ILE A 381 17.37 -7.84 10.15
N ARG A 382 18.45 -7.65 10.90
CA ARG A 382 18.60 -8.25 12.23
C ARG A 382 17.69 -7.55 13.22
N ILE A 383 16.81 -8.33 13.85
CA ILE A 383 15.81 -7.83 14.79
C ILE A 383 15.85 -8.64 16.09
N SER A 384 15.71 -7.93 17.21
CA SER A 384 15.67 -8.55 18.53
C SER A 384 14.25 -9.01 18.88
N ALA A 385 14.16 -9.97 19.81
CA ALA A 385 12.88 -10.44 20.33
C ALA A 385 12.01 -9.31 20.90
N GLY A 386 12.62 -8.37 21.65
CA GLY A 386 11.89 -7.24 22.24
C GLY A 386 11.26 -6.29 21.22
N PHE A 387 11.88 -6.12 20.04
CA PHE A 387 11.27 -5.37 18.94
C PHE A 387 10.03 -6.10 18.40
N ILE A 388 10.14 -7.40 18.16
CA ILE A 388 9.03 -8.22 17.65
C ILE A 388 7.86 -8.22 18.64
N GLU A 389 8.12 -8.37 19.94
CA GLU A 389 7.08 -8.34 20.99
C GLU A 389 6.34 -6.99 21.05
N LYS A 390 7.08 -5.88 20.91
CA LYS A 390 6.50 -4.53 20.89
C LYS A 390 5.61 -4.34 19.66
N GLU A 391 6.08 -4.76 18.49
CA GLU A 391 5.28 -4.69 17.27
C GLU A 391 4.05 -5.59 17.33
N LEU A 392 4.17 -6.83 17.82
CA LEU A 392 3.01 -7.71 18.02
C LEU A 392 1.96 -7.06 18.93
N SER A 393 2.40 -6.43 20.02
CA SER A 393 1.52 -5.70 20.94
C SER A 393 0.79 -4.56 20.25
N HIS A 394 1.47 -3.78 19.40
CA HIS A 394 0.85 -2.73 18.60
C HIS A 394 -0.14 -3.28 17.57
N LEU A 395 0.24 -4.32 16.81
CA LEU A 395 -0.61 -4.92 15.79
C LEU A 395 -1.89 -5.51 16.41
N GLN A 396 -1.80 -6.12 17.60
CA GLN A 396 -2.93 -6.67 18.33
C GLN A 396 -3.96 -5.62 18.77
N THR A 397 -3.57 -4.35 18.91
CA THR A 397 -4.54 -3.27 19.19
C THR A 397 -5.53 -3.06 18.03
N LEU A 398 -5.17 -3.48 16.82
CA LEU A 398 -6.00 -3.34 15.60
C LEU A 398 -6.91 -4.54 15.36
N VAL A 399 -6.46 -5.75 15.70
CA VAL A 399 -7.15 -7.01 15.37
C VAL A 399 -7.73 -7.75 16.59
N GLY A 400 -7.35 -7.36 17.81
CA GLY A 400 -7.72 -8.03 19.07
C GLY A 400 -6.62 -8.96 19.56
N SER A 401 -6.65 -9.30 20.86
CA SER A 401 -5.64 -10.15 21.51
C SER A 401 -5.88 -11.65 21.39
N ASP A 402 -7.08 -12.09 21.02
CA ASP A 402 -7.47 -13.51 20.89
C ASP A 402 -7.32 -14.03 19.45
N VAL A 403 -6.36 -13.47 18.71
CA VAL A 403 -6.13 -13.81 17.30
C VAL A 403 -4.93 -14.76 17.17
N PRO A 404 -4.95 -15.69 16.19
CA PRO A 404 -3.81 -16.55 15.93
C PRO A 404 -2.59 -15.72 15.53
N VAL A 405 -1.43 -16.08 16.07
CA VAL A 405 -0.13 -15.50 15.71
C VAL A 405 0.77 -16.62 15.23
N VAL A 406 1.34 -16.44 14.04
CA VAL A 406 2.33 -17.34 13.45
C VAL A 406 3.56 -16.51 13.11
N MET A 407 4.73 -16.98 13.54
CA MET A 407 6.01 -16.40 13.18
C MET A 407 6.82 -17.41 12.37
N THR A 408 7.45 -16.95 11.30
CA THR A 408 8.47 -17.73 10.57
C THR A 408 9.74 -16.93 10.45
N PHE A 409 10.89 -17.62 10.42
CA PHE A 409 12.20 -17.01 10.28
C PHE A 409 13.15 -17.95 9.53
N LYS A 410 14.17 -17.41 8.87
CA LYS A 410 15.22 -18.22 8.21
C LYS A 410 16.55 -18.21 8.92
N LYS A 411 16.86 -17.12 9.65
CA LYS A 411 18.11 -16.97 10.39
C LYS A 411 17.86 -16.66 11.86
N VAL A 412 18.65 -17.30 12.72
CA VAL A 412 18.67 -17.06 14.16
C VAL A 412 20.13 -16.88 14.59
N TYR A 413 20.40 -15.80 15.30
CA TYR A 413 21.70 -15.52 15.89
C TYR A 413 21.63 -15.79 17.38
N THR A 414 22.44 -16.73 17.88
CA THR A 414 22.51 -17.03 19.31
C THR A 414 23.90 -16.71 19.87
N PRO A 415 23.99 -16.20 21.12
CA PRO A 415 25.29 -15.93 21.74
C PRO A 415 26.13 -17.19 21.98
N THR A 416 25.48 -18.34 22.15
CA THR A 416 26.14 -19.63 22.34
C THR A 416 25.43 -20.75 21.57
N GLY A 417 26.15 -21.80 21.18
CA GLY A 417 25.57 -23.02 20.59
C GLY A 417 24.64 -23.73 21.57
N HIS A 418 24.95 -23.70 22.87
CA HIS A 418 24.04 -24.22 23.90
C HIS A 418 22.69 -23.49 23.90
N ASP A 419 22.67 -22.17 23.66
CA ASP A 419 21.42 -21.43 23.55
C ASP A 419 20.61 -21.83 22.33
N LEU A 420 21.26 -22.12 21.20
CA LEU A 420 20.61 -22.63 20.00
C LEU A 420 20.03 -24.03 20.23
N GLU A 421 20.78 -24.93 20.89
CA GLU A 421 20.30 -26.28 21.24
C GLU A 421 19.03 -26.21 22.08
N GLN A 422 19.06 -25.39 23.12
CA GLN A 422 17.92 -25.22 24.01
C GLN A 422 16.74 -24.59 23.28
N PHE A 423 16.98 -23.56 22.45
CA PHE A 423 15.92 -22.89 21.69
C PHE A 423 15.22 -23.86 20.74
N ALA A 424 16.00 -24.65 20.01
CA ALA A 424 15.47 -25.65 19.09
C ALA A 424 14.71 -26.77 19.81
N ARG A 425 15.28 -27.32 20.89
CA ARG A 425 14.64 -28.38 21.69
C ARG A 425 13.33 -27.92 22.32
N GLN A 426 13.30 -26.70 22.87
CA GLN A 426 12.14 -26.14 23.56
C GLN A 426 10.97 -25.86 22.61
N LEU A 427 11.26 -25.44 21.37
CA LEU A 427 10.26 -25.06 20.38
C LEU A 427 9.94 -26.17 19.38
N GLY A 428 10.60 -27.31 19.47
CA GLY A 428 10.44 -28.44 18.55
C GLY A 428 10.94 -28.13 17.14
N ILE A 429 11.99 -27.30 17.03
CA ILE A 429 12.62 -26.97 15.75
C ILE A 429 13.66 -28.05 15.46
N GLU A 430 13.48 -28.77 14.36
CA GLU A 430 14.50 -29.70 13.86
C GLU A 430 15.63 -28.90 13.21
N ILE A 431 16.85 -29.07 13.70
CA ILE A 431 18.07 -28.54 13.08
C ILE A 431 18.59 -29.60 12.11
N GLY A 432 18.72 -29.26 10.84
CA GLY A 432 19.30 -30.14 9.82
C GLY A 432 20.83 -30.12 9.82
N HIS A 433 21.45 -31.16 9.24
CA HIS A 433 22.89 -31.19 9.02
C HIS A 433 23.33 -30.02 8.13
N GLY A 434 24.29 -29.21 8.61
CA GLY A 434 24.77 -28.02 7.91
C GLY A 434 23.87 -26.79 8.00
N GLU A 435 22.83 -26.79 8.86
CA GLU A 435 22.05 -25.58 9.14
C GLU A 435 22.69 -24.67 10.20
N VAL A 436 23.68 -25.17 10.96
CA VAL A 436 24.40 -24.41 11.98
C VAL A 436 25.72 -23.90 11.42
N GLU A 437 25.95 -22.61 11.55
CA GLU A 437 27.19 -21.91 11.22
C GLU A 437 27.84 -21.40 12.51
N GLN A 438 29.14 -21.68 12.70
CA GLN A 438 29.97 -21.20 13.82
C GLN A 438 31.34 -20.73 13.34
#